data_AF-A0AAW0E1X6-F1
#
_entry.id   AF-A0AAW0E1X6-F1
#
_cell.length_a   1.000
_cell.length_b   1.000
_cell.length_c   1.000
_cell.angle_alpha   90.00
_cell.angle_beta   90.00
_cell.angle_gamma   90.00
#
_symmetry.space_group_name_H-M   'P 1'
#
loop_
_entity.id
_entity.type
_entity.pdbx_description
1 polymer ?
#
loop_
_entity_poly.entity_id
_entity_poly.type
_entity_poly.pdbx_seq_one_letter_code
_entity_poly.pdbx_strand_id
1 'polypeptide(L)'
;MVLSSILSLPPFGHSTQIHPPSPPSTPSSISTSSEDSVDTPSIETSAKQTLDCLTSHVYIGSDALRVQVLEELFKKHSEGGLLTLSINEAGNAADLQDCFSYVEATLGVSSEAWGLGNIKGIEYRSASCEAKPVSSAMRSSVSTKAPRASHLLALSSASLRSVISITSPCNKYTIHVVERPTVVFTPVSRTPPFSASLQPVGSGNIPTPEEWASLWRAWDMVTLQMIPETMLHQKPIDLRHKCLFYIGHIPTFLDMLLSKAIGGNPTEPAYFWKIFERGIDPHVDDPDHCHSHSEVPERDEDWPTLDTVMSFRTGVRSRLFQLYDDLTTGKRLLTRNIARTLVMTLEHEAFHIETLLYMLIQRAGTGTLPPRGIAAPPWDLLKVQWDAISSPMTDSVVLGPATLTLGHDDSEADDSLPEAEGRTYGWDNESPARQVQVGQFRASWRPVTNKDFLPFWKAGAVELPKSWVEENGELKVRTIYGLIPMDVAAEWPVLTAYDDLAAYAKSRGGRLPTEPELRLFLDTYDVGYEGGANTGFRNWHRAATTGSGSEGGKGTNGGVWEWTTTLFDTHDGLVPTNLFTGYSTDFFDTKHQIVLGASYATLPRLGRRTLRNFWQRGYGYAWVGGRVVWDM
;
A
#
# COMPACT_ATOMS: atom_id res chain seq x y z
N MET A 1 -56.05 15.10 -3.32
CA MET A 1 -56.97 13.95 -3.43
C MET A 1 -56.11 12.70 -3.34
N VAL A 2 -56.09 11.87 -2.30
CA VAL A 2 -56.95 11.58 -1.14
C VAL A 2 -55.97 11.07 -0.04
N LEU A 3 -55.77 11.76 1.09
CA LEU A 3 -56.22 11.40 2.48
C LEU A 3 -56.18 9.88 2.78
N SER A 4 -55.78 9.34 3.94
CA SER A 4 -55.35 9.80 5.25
C SER A 4 -54.98 8.54 6.08
N SER A 5 -54.24 8.67 7.18
CA SER A 5 -54.67 8.28 8.55
C SER A 5 -53.83 7.15 9.16
N ILE A 6 -53.50 7.02 10.45
CA ILE A 6 -53.72 7.67 11.77
C ILE A 6 -52.75 6.85 12.70
N LEU A 7 -51.93 7.39 13.62
CA LEU A 7 -52.21 7.61 15.05
C LEU A 7 -51.02 8.23 15.78
N SER A 8 -51.31 9.28 16.55
CA SER A 8 -50.55 9.76 17.70
C SER A 8 -51.25 9.34 19.00
N LEU A 9 -50.50 9.32 20.12
CA LEU A 9 -50.85 9.70 21.52
C LEU A 9 -49.89 8.98 22.51
N PRO A 10 -49.65 9.45 23.75
CA PRO A 10 -49.57 10.82 24.30
C PRO A 10 -48.27 11.05 25.14
N PRO A 11 -48.01 12.26 25.71
CA PRO A 11 -46.81 12.54 26.50
C PRO A 11 -47.01 12.20 27.99
N PHE A 12 -46.03 11.53 28.61
CA PHE A 12 -45.93 11.42 30.06
C PHE A 12 -44.82 12.32 30.58
N GLY A 13 -45.23 13.35 31.31
CA GLY A 13 -44.33 14.14 32.15
C GLY A 13 -44.16 13.47 33.51
N HIS A 14 -42.93 13.23 33.91
CA HIS A 14 -42.55 13.18 35.32
C HIS A 14 -41.29 14.00 35.55
N SER A 15 -41.45 15.02 36.39
CA SER A 15 -40.39 15.81 36.99
C SER A 15 -39.73 14.97 38.09
N THR A 16 -38.43 14.73 37.97
CA THR A 16 -37.58 14.29 39.08
C THR A 16 -36.28 15.07 39.00
N GLN A 17 -36.10 15.99 39.96
CA GLN A 17 -34.83 16.64 40.22
C GLN A 17 -33.81 15.57 40.64
N ILE A 18 -32.68 15.52 39.95
CA ILE A 18 -31.53 14.69 40.33
C ILE A 18 -30.37 15.65 40.62
N HIS A 19 -29.92 15.65 41.88
CA HIS A 19 -28.73 16.37 42.34
C HIS A 19 -27.45 15.80 41.71
N PRO A 20 -26.41 16.63 41.49
CA PRO A 20 -25.15 16.17 40.91
C PRO A 20 -24.39 15.27 41.90
N PRO A 21 -23.74 14.17 41.45
CA PRO A 21 -22.95 13.33 42.32
C PRO A 21 -21.62 14.02 42.69
N SER A 22 -21.25 13.90 43.96
CA SER A 22 -19.96 14.33 44.52
C SER A 22 -18.80 13.49 43.94
N PRO A 23 -17.56 14.05 43.86
CA PRO A 23 -16.42 13.37 43.25
C PRO A 23 -15.97 12.17 44.11
N PRO A 24 -15.54 11.06 43.50
CA PRO A 24 -15.07 9.91 44.26
C PRO A 24 -13.70 10.18 44.87
N SER A 25 -13.59 9.77 46.13
CA SER A 25 -12.40 9.74 46.98
C SER A 25 -11.28 8.87 46.41
N THR A 26 -10.06 9.35 46.59
CA THR A 26 -8.78 8.67 46.38
C THR A 26 -8.75 7.25 46.95
N PRO A 27 -8.31 6.23 46.20
CA PRO A 27 -7.89 4.96 46.78
C PRO A 27 -6.41 5.00 47.12
N SER A 28 -6.14 4.65 48.36
CA SER A 28 -4.87 4.31 48.98
C SER A 28 -4.09 3.24 48.23
N SER A 29 -2.76 3.39 48.27
CA SER A 29 -1.70 2.48 47.83
C SER A 29 -1.98 0.99 48.09
N ILE A 30 -2.01 0.21 47.02
CA ILE A 30 -1.83 -1.25 47.04
C ILE A 30 -0.65 -1.57 46.14
N SER A 31 0.32 -2.30 46.71
CA SER A 31 1.55 -2.76 46.09
C SER A 31 1.28 -3.65 44.88
N THR A 32 1.82 -3.27 43.72
CA THR A 32 1.86 -4.11 42.52
C THR A 32 2.95 -5.18 42.68
N SER A 33 2.54 -6.45 42.71
CA SER A 33 3.39 -7.58 42.40
C SER A 33 3.68 -7.60 40.90
N SER A 34 4.94 -7.86 40.56
CA SER A 34 5.53 -8.03 39.22
C SER A 34 4.60 -8.67 38.19
N GLU A 35 4.25 -7.91 37.15
CA GLU A 35 3.79 -8.45 35.87
C GLU A 35 5.01 -8.87 35.05
N ASP A 36 4.97 -10.10 34.54
CA ASP A 36 5.94 -10.65 33.61
C ASP A 36 5.97 -9.83 32.32
N SER A 37 7.04 -9.07 32.11
CA SER A 37 7.34 -8.42 30.85
C SER A 37 7.58 -9.49 29.79
N VAL A 38 6.69 -9.58 28.80
CA VAL A 38 6.98 -10.28 27.55
C VAL A 38 8.09 -9.50 26.86
N ASP A 39 9.33 -9.94 27.04
CA ASP A 39 10.51 -9.41 26.36
C ASP A 39 10.33 -9.57 24.84
N THR A 40 9.82 -8.50 24.22
CA THR A 40 9.85 -8.37 22.76
C THR A 40 11.24 -7.85 22.43
N PRO A 41 12.10 -8.61 21.72
CA PRO A 41 13.44 -8.13 21.40
C PRO A 41 13.35 -6.77 20.71
N SER A 42 14.15 -5.81 21.16
CA SER A 42 14.12 -4.45 20.61
C SER A 42 14.39 -4.49 19.10
N ILE A 43 13.66 -3.68 18.33
CA ILE A 43 13.79 -3.58 16.86
C ILE A 43 15.24 -3.31 16.44
N GLU A 44 16.00 -2.56 17.26
CA GLU A 44 17.45 -2.33 17.08
C GLU A 44 18.28 -3.62 17.06
N THR A 45 17.91 -4.62 17.89
CA THR A 45 18.60 -5.92 17.95
C THR A 45 18.37 -6.73 16.68
N SER A 46 17.17 -6.64 16.08
CA SER A 46 16.80 -7.35 14.85
C SER A 46 17.43 -6.74 13.59
N ALA A 47 17.55 -5.42 13.51
CA ALA A 47 18.16 -4.73 12.36
C ALA A 47 19.67 -4.99 12.28
N LYS A 48 20.37 -5.00 13.42
CA LYS A 48 21.80 -5.36 13.52
C LYS A 48 22.04 -6.82 13.10
N GLN A 49 21.17 -7.73 13.55
CA GLN A 49 21.24 -9.16 13.17
C GLN A 49 21.05 -9.43 11.67
N THR A 50 20.26 -8.61 10.96
CA THR A 50 19.91 -8.87 9.54
C THR A 50 21.13 -8.79 8.60
N LEU A 51 22.14 -7.95 8.91
CA LEU A 51 23.36 -7.86 8.11
C LEU A 51 24.59 -8.52 8.73
N ASP A 52 24.67 -8.60 10.05
CA ASP A 52 25.77 -9.29 10.73
C ASP A 52 25.73 -10.83 10.48
N CYS A 53 24.62 -11.35 9.94
CA CYS A 53 24.43 -12.78 9.61
C CYS A 53 24.49 -13.12 8.11
N LEU A 54 24.93 -12.21 7.24
CA LEU A 54 24.99 -12.48 5.79
C LEU A 54 26.21 -13.32 5.40
N THR A 55 26.17 -14.60 5.72
CA THR A 55 27.26 -15.55 5.50
C THR A 55 27.30 -16.10 4.08
N SER A 56 26.18 -16.05 3.35
CA SER A 56 26.05 -16.66 2.03
C SER A 56 25.89 -15.63 0.92
N HIS A 57 26.78 -15.74 -0.07
CA HIS A 57 26.86 -14.84 -1.20
C HIS A 57 26.79 -15.61 -2.51
N VAL A 58 25.98 -15.12 -3.44
CA VAL A 58 25.86 -15.62 -4.81
C VAL A 58 26.17 -14.48 -5.78
N TYR A 59 26.90 -14.80 -6.83
CA TYR A 59 27.18 -13.91 -7.95
C TYR A 59 26.64 -14.51 -9.24
N ILE A 60 25.91 -13.73 -10.03
CA ILE A 60 25.28 -14.16 -11.29
C ILE A 60 25.20 -13.03 -12.34
N GLY A 61 25.14 -13.39 -13.62
CA GLY A 61 24.86 -12.44 -14.71
C GLY A 61 23.39 -12.01 -14.75
N SER A 62 23.12 -10.80 -15.21
CA SER A 62 21.76 -10.26 -15.38
C SER A 62 20.92 -11.03 -16.42
N ASP A 63 21.56 -11.56 -17.47
CA ASP A 63 20.97 -12.40 -18.52
C ASP A 63 20.46 -13.75 -17.99
N ALA A 64 20.97 -14.16 -16.84
CA ALA A 64 20.69 -15.41 -16.17
C ALA A 64 19.55 -15.32 -15.13
N LEU A 65 18.93 -14.15 -14.92
CA LEU A 65 17.85 -13.93 -13.94
C LEU A 65 16.50 -14.53 -14.39
N ARG A 66 16.39 -15.86 -14.29
CA ARG A 66 15.15 -16.61 -14.54
C ARG A 66 14.49 -17.03 -13.24
N VAL A 67 13.16 -17.08 -13.22
CA VAL A 67 12.35 -17.47 -12.04
C VAL A 67 12.89 -18.76 -11.41
N GLN A 68 13.01 -19.83 -12.21
CA GLN A 68 13.44 -21.12 -11.66
C GLN A 68 14.91 -21.16 -11.22
N VAL A 69 15.76 -20.26 -11.75
CA VAL A 69 17.16 -20.15 -11.33
C VAL A 69 17.25 -19.45 -9.99
N LEU A 70 16.53 -18.33 -9.84
CA LEU A 70 16.45 -17.58 -8.58
C LEU A 70 15.86 -18.42 -7.45
N GLU A 71 14.83 -19.21 -7.75
CA GLU A 71 14.22 -20.11 -6.77
C GLU A 71 15.20 -21.17 -6.25
N GLU A 72 15.93 -21.83 -7.14
CA GLU A 72 16.92 -22.85 -6.78
C GLU A 72 18.16 -22.24 -6.09
N LEU A 73 18.61 -21.06 -6.52
CA LEU A 73 19.69 -20.33 -5.85
C LEU A 73 19.31 -19.98 -4.42
N PHE A 74 18.13 -19.42 -4.22
CA PHE A 74 17.63 -19.09 -2.89
C PHE A 74 17.53 -20.36 -2.04
N LYS A 75 16.88 -21.42 -2.55
CA LYS A 75 16.73 -22.69 -1.84
C LYS A 75 18.07 -23.31 -1.44
N LYS A 76 19.09 -23.21 -2.29
CA LYS A 76 20.39 -23.82 -2.08
C LYS A 76 21.29 -23.02 -1.15
N HIS A 77 21.23 -21.69 -1.23
CA HIS A 77 22.22 -20.81 -0.62
C HIS A 77 21.65 -19.88 0.46
N SER A 78 20.34 -19.78 0.66
CA SER A 78 19.83 -18.91 1.72
C SER A 78 20.23 -19.42 3.10
N GLU A 79 20.75 -18.54 3.95
CA GLU A 79 21.06 -18.80 5.35
C GLU A 79 20.24 -17.84 6.22
N GLY A 80 19.61 -18.33 7.29
CA GLY A 80 18.71 -17.52 8.11
C GLY A 80 17.49 -16.93 7.37
N GLY A 81 17.15 -17.47 6.18
CA GLY A 81 16.09 -16.93 5.32
C GLY A 81 16.52 -15.76 4.43
N LEU A 82 17.81 -15.45 4.39
CA LEU A 82 18.39 -14.37 3.57
C LEU A 82 19.44 -14.91 2.59
N LEU A 83 19.59 -14.22 1.46
CA LEU A 83 20.65 -14.48 0.48
C LEU A 83 21.21 -13.16 -0.03
N THR A 84 22.54 -13.03 -0.08
CA THR A 84 23.19 -11.91 -0.77
C THR A 84 23.38 -12.26 -2.25
N LEU A 85 22.71 -11.56 -3.15
CA LEU A 85 22.76 -11.76 -4.59
C LEU A 85 23.45 -10.58 -5.28
N SER A 86 24.66 -10.80 -5.78
CA SER A 86 25.40 -9.85 -6.62
C SER A 86 25.09 -10.10 -8.10
N ILE A 87 24.56 -9.09 -8.78
CA ILE A 87 24.15 -9.20 -10.19
C ILE A 87 25.05 -8.31 -11.06
N ASN A 88 25.57 -8.89 -12.16
CA ASN A 88 26.40 -8.20 -13.14
C ASN A 88 25.59 -7.76 -14.39
N GLU A 89 25.64 -6.47 -14.70
CA GLU A 89 24.93 -5.85 -15.83
C GLU A 89 25.63 -6.08 -17.19
N ALA A 90 26.91 -6.47 -17.21
CA ALA A 90 27.68 -6.71 -18.44
C ALA A 90 27.28 -8.02 -19.17
N GLY A 91 26.36 -8.80 -18.62
CA GLY A 91 25.66 -9.89 -19.31
C GLY A 91 26.46 -11.16 -19.56
N ASN A 92 27.71 -11.28 -19.09
CA ASN A 92 28.43 -12.56 -19.19
C ASN A 92 29.35 -12.81 -17.99
N ALA A 93 29.33 -14.05 -17.49
CA ALA A 93 30.21 -14.47 -16.39
C ALA A 93 31.69 -14.49 -16.82
N ALA A 94 32.03 -14.57 -18.11
CA ALA A 94 33.44 -14.64 -18.53
C ALA A 94 34.30 -13.39 -18.18
N ASP A 95 33.69 -12.22 -17.91
CA ASP A 95 34.37 -10.99 -17.47
C ASP A 95 34.60 -10.92 -15.93
N LEU A 96 34.44 -12.05 -15.25
CA LEU A 96 34.44 -12.23 -13.78
C LEU A 96 35.70 -11.75 -13.03
N GLN A 97 36.84 -11.49 -13.69
CA GLN A 97 38.13 -11.27 -13.02
C GLN A 97 38.30 -9.85 -12.46
N ASP A 98 37.90 -8.80 -13.19
CA ASP A 98 37.97 -7.40 -12.73
C ASP A 98 36.89 -7.07 -11.68
N CYS A 99 35.94 -7.99 -11.48
CA CYS A 99 34.71 -7.81 -10.71
C CYS A 99 34.88 -7.95 -9.20
N PHE A 100 35.88 -8.71 -8.74
CA PHE A 100 36.00 -9.06 -7.34
C PHE A 100 36.35 -7.86 -6.48
N SER A 101 37.15 -6.90 -6.95
CA SER A 101 37.58 -5.76 -6.12
C SER A 101 36.43 -4.97 -5.48
N TYR A 102 35.33 -4.72 -6.19
CA TYR A 102 34.17 -4.00 -5.63
C TYR A 102 33.36 -4.88 -4.69
N VAL A 103 33.10 -6.13 -5.07
CA VAL A 103 32.34 -7.09 -4.24
C VAL A 103 33.13 -7.46 -2.99
N GLU A 104 34.45 -7.68 -3.10
CA GLU A 104 35.42 -7.85 -2.01
C GLU A 104 35.44 -6.64 -1.09
N ALA A 105 35.52 -5.42 -1.63
CA ALA A 105 35.52 -4.21 -0.82
C ALA A 105 34.19 -3.98 -0.11
N THR A 106 33.08 -4.39 -0.73
CA THR A 106 31.72 -4.14 -0.24
C THR A 106 31.25 -5.20 0.75
N LEU A 107 31.50 -6.48 0.45
CA LEU A 107 31.06 -7.64 1.23
C LEU A 107 32.19 -8.27 2.08
N GLY A 108 33.44 -7.87 1.87
CA GLY A 108 34.59 -8.42 2.60
C GLY A 108 35.02 -9.83 2.16
N VAL A 109 34.47 -10.35 1.06
CA VAL A 109 34.67 -11.74 0.59
C VAL A 109 35.80 -11.82 -0.42
N SER A 110 36.94 -12.43 -0.04
CA SER A 110 38.08 -12.65 -0.94
C SER A 110 37.70 -13.45 -2.21
N SER A 111 38.27 -13.08 -3.35
CA SER A 111 38.14 -13.73 -4.66
C SER A 111 38.43 -15.23 -4.61
N GLU A 112 39.34 -15.67 -3.74
CA GLU A 112 39.69 -17.09 -3.54
C GLU A 112 38.57 -17.90 -2.88
N ALA A 113 37.65 -17.25 -2.16
CA ALA A 113 36.55 -17.91 -1.46
C ALA A 113 35.37 -18.32 -2.38
N TRP A 114 35.37 -17.87 -3.63
CA TRP A 114 34.26 -18.08 -4.57
C TRP A 114 34.38 -19.39 -5.34
N GLY A 115 33.49 -20.34 -5.04
CA GLY A 115 33.31 -21.58 -5.79
C GLY A 115 32.41 -21.41 -7.02
N LEU A 116 32.66 -22.20 -8.06
CA LEU A 116 31.80 -22.29 -9.25
C LEU A 116 30.60 -23.21 -8.99
N GLY A 117 29.43 -22.81 -9.46
CA GLY A 117 28.21 -23.59 -9.43
C GLY A 117 27.48 -23.55 -10.77
N ASN A 118 26.61 -24.54 -10.99
CA ASN A 118 25.73 -24.58 -12.15
C ASN A 118 24.30 -24.95 -11.71
N ILE A 119 23.30 -24.21 -12.18
CA ILE A 119 21.88 -24.53 -12.02
C ILE A 119 21.24 -24.42 -13.40
N LYS A 120 20.67 -25.52 -13.90
CA LYS A 120 19.94 -25.56 -15.18
C LYS A 120 20.74 -25.00 -16.37
N GLY A 121 22.05 -25.27 -16.42
CA GLY A 121 22.94 -24.80 -17.48
C GLY A 121 23.39 -23.35 -17.33
N ILE A 122 23.03 -22.68 -16.23
CA ILE A 122 23.47 -21.34 -15.89
C ILE A 122 24.59 -21.42 -14.86
N GLU A 123 25.74 -20.86 -15.20
CA GLU A 123 26.88 -20.73 -14.30
C GLU A 123 26.71 -19.57 -13.33
N TYR A 124 27.12 -19.78 -12.08
CA TYR A 124 27.15 -18.76 -11.04
C TYR A 124 28.34 -19.02 -10.12
N ARG A 125 28.66 -18.07 -9.25
CA ARG A 125 29.62 -18.29 -8.16
C ARG A 125 28.94 -18.17 -6.81
N SER A 126 29.40 -18.92 -5.83
CA SER A 126 28.94 -18.81 -4.45
C SER A 126 30.12 -18.85 -3.47
N ALA A 127 30.00 -18.12 -2.38
CA ALA A 127 30.93 -18.13 -1.27
C ALA A 127 30.16 -18.18 0.05
N SER A 128 30.74 -18.85 1.05
CA SER A 128 30.26 -18.84 2.43
C SER A 128 31.38 -18.32 3.32
N CYS A 129 31.18 -17.18 3.98
CA CYS A 129 32.17 -16.58 4.88
C CYS A 129 31.46 -15.71 5.93
N GLU A 130 32.04 -15.57 7.13
CA GLU A 130 31.51 -14.63 8.13
C GLU A 130 31.44 -13.21 7.55
N ALA A 131 30.24 -12.63 7.59
CA ALA A 131 30.01 -11.27 7.12
C ALA A 131 30.88 -10.32 7.94
N LYS A 132 31.75 -9.56 7.26
CA LYS A 132 32.31 -8.35 7.89
C LYS A 132 31.20 -7.30 7.93
N PRO A 133 31.14 -6.45 8.97
CA PRO A 133 30.19 -5.35 9.01
C PRO A 133 30.25 -4.59 7.70
N VAL A 134 29.11 -4.47 7.02
CA VAL A 134 29.03 -3.78 5.74
C VAL A 134 29.59 -2.38 5.93
N SER A 135 30.72 -2.11 5.26
CA SER A 135 31.49 -0.91 5.56
C SER A 135 30.70 0.36 5.21
N SER A 136 30.94 1.43 5.97
CA SER A 136 30.43 2.79 5.72
C SER A 136 30.87 3.39 4.37
N ALA A 137 31.60 2.65 3.55
CA ALA A 137 32.00 3.03 2.20
C ALA A 137 30.86 2.91 1.16
N MET A 138 29.70 2.37 1.54
CA MET A 138 28.50 2.29 0.69
C MET A 138 27.83 3.67 0.49
N ARG A 139 28.40 4.50 -0.38
CA ARG A 139 27.69 5.64 -0.98
C ARG A 139 26.94 5.17 -2.23
N SER A 140 25.97 4.28 -2.06
CA SER A 140 25.10 3.87 -3.17
C SER A 140 23.80 4.65 -3.10
N SER A 141 23.30 5.14 -4.24
CA SER A 141 22.01 5.82 -4.31
C SER A 141 20.88 4.82 -4.54
N VAL A 142 19.68 5.12 -4.05
CA VAL A 142 18.45 4.50 -4.58
C VAL A 142 18.38 4.86 -6.07
N SER A 143 18.18 3.87 -6.93
CA SER A 143 18.09 4.09 -8.38
C SER A 143 16.83 3.47 -8.94
N THR A 144 16.25 4.16 -9.91
CA THR A 144 15.08 3.73 -10.68
C THR A 144 15.45 3.39 -12.13
N LYS A 145 16.74 3.14 -12.40
CA LYS A 145 17.22 2.73 -13.73
C LYS A 145 16.67 1.37 -14.14
N ALA A 146 16.52 1.20 -15.47
CA ALA A 146 15.98 0.01 -16.09
C ALA A 146 16.62 -1.33 -15.66
N PRO A 147 17.94 -1.46 -15.44
CA PRO A 147 18.52 -2.73 -14.98
C PRO A 147 18.03 -3.13 -13.58
N ARG A 148 18.06 -2.18 -12.62
CA ARG A 148 17.55 -2.41 -11.27
C ARG A 148 16.05 -2.70 -11.26
N ALA A 149 15.26 -1.98 -12.06
CA ALA A 149 13.85 -2.27 -12.23
C ALA A 149 13.62 -3.71 -12.71
N SER A 150 14.41 -4.16 -13.69
CA SER A 150 14.39 -5.52 -14.23
C SER A 150 14.75 -6.57 -13.17
N HIS A 151 15.72 -6.29 -12.31
CA HIS A 151 16.07 -7.18 -11.18
C HIS A 151 14.89 -7.35 -10.23
N LEU A 152 14.28 -6.24 -9.80
CA LEU A 152 13.17 -6.29 -8.85
C LEU A 152 11.96 -7.03 -9.43
N LEU A 153 11.71 -6.90 -10.74
CA LEU A 153 10.69 -7.66 -11.45
C LEU A 153 11.00 -9.17 -11.48
N ALA A 154 12.26 -9.54 -11.75
CA ALA A 154 12.69 -10.94 -11.76
C ALA A 154 12.58 -11.57 -10.36
N LEU A 155 13.02 -10.85 -9.32
CA LEU A 155 12.91 -11.25 -7.93
C LEU A 155 11.43 -11.45 -7.53
N SER A 156 10.57 -10.46 -7.82
CA SER A 156 9.14 -10.55 -7.49
C SER A 156 8.45 -11.71 -8.20
N SER A 157 8.84 -11.99 -9.45
CA SER A 157 8.33 -13.14 -10.22
C SER A 157 8.76 -14.49 -9.62
N ALA A 158 9.86 -14.52 -8.86
CA ALA A 158 10.35 -15.70 -8.14
C ALA A 158 9.86 -15.77 -6.68
N SER A 159 8.87 -14.94 -6.31
CA SER A 159 8.39 -14.75 -4.94
C SER A 159 9.51 -14.36 -3.97
N LEU A 160 10.48 -13.56 -4.44
CA LEU A 160 11.56 -12.99 -3.65
C LEU A 160 11.40 -11.47 -3.51
N ARG A 161 11.87 -10.92 -2.39
CA ARG A 161 11.90 -9.48 -2.11
C ARG A 161 13.33 -9.02 -1.85
N SER A 162 13.70 -7.87 -2.39
CA SER A 162 14.95 -7.19 -2.04
C SER A 162 14.74 -6.37 -0.78
N VAL A 163 15.40 -6.73 0.33
CA VAL A 163 15.38 -5.97 1.60
C VAL A 163 16.18 -4.67 1.46
N ILE A 164 17.33 -4.75 0.81
CA ILE A 164 18.16 -3.60 0.43
C ILE A 164 18.81 -3.89 -0.92
N SER A 165 19.06 -2.85 -1.72
CA SER A 165 19.87 -2.95 -2.94
C SER A 165 20.92 -1.87 -2.97
N ILE A 166 22.16 -2.25 -3.28
CA ILE A 166 23.31 -1.36 -3.40
C ILE A 166 23.86 -1.47 -4.82
N THR A 167 23.82 -0.36 -5.55
CA THR A 167 24.37 -0.28 -6.90
C THR A 167 25.77 0.32 -6.86
N SER A 168 26.68 -0.25 -7.65
CA SER A 168 28.05 0.25 -7.76
C SER A 168 28.12 1.64 -8.40
N PRO A 169 29.13 2.47 -8.07
CA PRO A 169 29.28 3.80 -8.68
C PRO A 169 29.36 3.78 -10.21
N CYS A 170 29.89 2.69 -10.79
CA CYS A 170 29.97 2.50 -12.24
C CYS A 170 28.69 1.93 -12.88
N ASN A 171 27.64 1.66 -12.09
CA ASN A 171 26.38 1.01 -12.50
C ASN A 171 26.56 -0.35 -13.21
N LYS A 172 27.70 -1.02 -13.02
CA LYS A 172 27.95 -2.35 -13.60
C LYS A 172 27.46 -3.50 -12.72
N TYR A 173 27.19 -3.22 -11.45
CA TYR A 173 26.81 -4.24 -10.48
C TYR A 173 25.74 -3.73 -9.53
N THR A 174 24.83 -4.62 -9.15
CA THR A 174 23.88 -4.39 -8.07
C THR A 174 23.90 -5.56 -7.10
N ILE A 175 24.11 -5.27 -5.83
CA ILE A 175 24.04 -6.24 -4.73
C ILE A 175 22.66 -6.12 -4.11
N HIS A 176 21.94 -7.23 -4.02
CA HIS A 176 20.66 -7.34 -3.34
C HIS A 176 20.81 -8.24 -2.13
N VAL A 177 20.30 -7.81 -0.98
CA VAL A 177 19.95 -8.77 0.09
C VAL A 177 18.52 -9.18 -0.14
N VAL A 178 18.31 -10.46 -0.44
CA VAL A 178 17.00 -10.98 -0.82
C VAL A 178 16.46 -11.94 0.23
N GLU A 179 15.15 -11.93 0.38
CA GLU A 179 14.40 -12.86 1.22
C GLU A 179 13.24 -13.47 0.44
N ARG A 180 12.59 -14.48 1.01
CA ARG A 180 11.35 -15.09 0.49
C ARG A 180 10.21 -14.84 1.49
N PRO A 181 9.49 -13.71 1.39
CA PRO A 181 8.44 -13.40 2.35
C PRO A 181 7.15 -14.16 2.01
N THR A 182 6.23 -14.23 2.96
CA THR A 182 4.90 -14.86 2.80
C THR A 182 4.04 -14.18 1.72
N VAL A 183 4.29 -12.89 1.49
CA VAL A 183 3.51 -12.03 0.59
C VAL A 183 4.45 -11.31 -0.37
N VAL A 184 4.30 -11.61 -1.66
CA VAL A 184 4.89 -10.89 -2.79
C VAL A 184 3.82 -10.78 -3.85
N PHE A 185 3.59 -9.58 -4.38
CA PHE A 185 2.69 -9.40 -5.51
C PHE A 185 3.44 -9.50 -6.83
N THR A 186 2.94 -10.35 -7.71
CA THR A 186 3.47 -10.48 -9.07
C THR A 186 3.20 -9.18 -9.85
N PRO A 187 4.14 -8.75 -10.71
CA PRO A 187 3.89 -7.63 -11.62
C PRO A 187 2.67 -7.88 -12.50
N VAL A 188 1.87 -6.84 -12.74
CA VAL A 188 0.64 -6.95 -13.55
C VAL A 188 0.97 -7.44 -14.96
N SER A 189 2.04 -6.96 -15.60
CA SER A 189 2.52 -7.46 -16.92
C SER A 189 2.89 -8.94 -16.94
N ARG A 190 3.15 -9.55 -15.78
CA ARG A 190 3.55 -10.95 -15.64
C ARG A 190 2.44 -11.80 -15.03
N THR A 191 1.28 -11.22 -14.79
CA THR A 191 0.14 -11.96 -14.28
C THR A 191 -0.63 -12.57 -15.46
N PRO A 192 -0.79 -13.90 -15.51
CA PRO A 192 -1.55 -14.53 -16.58
C PRO A 192 -3.00 -14.04 -16.60
N PRO A 193 -3.63 -13.91 -17.78
CA PRO A 193 -5.07 -13.68 -17.84
C PRO A 193 -5.80 -14.89 -17.28
N PHE A 194 -6.95 -14.66 -16.62
CA PHE A 194 -7.76 -15.73 -16.02
C PHE A 194 -8.13 -16.85 -17.01
N SER A 195 -8.38 -16.54 -18.28
CA SER A 195 -8.51 -17.60 -19.30
C SER A 195 -8.13 -17.10 -20.69
N ALA A 196 -7.16 -17.78 -21.31
CA ALA A 196 -6.81 -17.61 -22.72
C ALA A 196 -7.79 -18.32 -23.68
N SER A 197 -8.67 -19.19 -23.17
CA SER A 197 -9.67 -19.94 -23.96
C SER A 197 -11.08 -19.33 -23.92
N LEU A 198 -11.36 -18.45 -22.96
CA LEU A 198 -12.62 -17.71 -22.82
C LEU A 198 -12.53 -16.26 -23.33
N GLN A 199 -11.36 -15.85 -23.84
CA GLN A 199 -11.09 -14.52 -24.39
C GLN A 199 -10.21 -14.68 -25.63
N PRO A 200 -10.56 -14.13 -26.81
CA PRO A 200 -9.55 -13.85 -27.82
C PRO A 200 -8.64 -12.74 -27.26
N VAL A 201 -7.34 -13.01 -27.23
CA VAL A 201 -6.20 -12.11 -27.01
C VAL A 201 -6.54 -10.63 -26.73
N GLY A 202 -6.31 -10.19 -25.49
CA GLY A 202 -6.21 -8.78 -25.10
C GLY A 202 -7.35 -8.26 -24.22
N SER A 203 -6.96 -7.52 -23.16
CA SER A 203 -7.77 -6.56 -22.38
C SER A 203 -8.90 -7.08 -21.47
N GLY A 204 -8.54 -7.85 -20.44
CA GLY A 204 -9.37 -8.00 -19.24
C GLY A 204 -8.50 -8.09 -17.98
N ASN A 205 -8.93 -7.45 -16.89
CA ASN A 205 -8.24 -7.46 -15.59
C ASN A 205 -8.86 -8.42 -14.57
N ILE A 206 -9.61 -9.42 -15.03
CA ILE A 206 -10.29 -10.42 -14.18
C ILE A 206 -9.24 -11.17 -13.34
N PRO A 207 -9.38 -11.21 -12.00
CA PRO A 207 -8.43 -11.89 -11.14
C PRO A 207 -8.45 -13.40 -11.36
N THR A 208 -7.28 -14.02 -11.22
CA THR A 208 -7.15 -15.48 -11.17
C THR A 208 -7.30 -16.01 -9.73
N PRO A 209 -7.57 -17.32 -9.53
CA PRO A 209 -7.57 -17.92 -8.19
C PRO A 209 -6.26 -17.72 -7.41
N GLU A 210 -5.10 -17.70 -8.08
CA GLU A 210 -3.81 -17.44 -7.42
C GLU A 210 -3.71 -16.01 -6.88
N GLU A 211 -4.40 -15.07 -7.50
CA GLU A 211 -4.39 -13.69 -7.05
C GLU A 211 -5.27 -13.47 -5.84
N TRP A 212 -6.41 -14.16 -5.79
CA TRP A 212 -7.20 -14.28 -4.56
C TRP A 212 -6.38 -14.90 -3.44
N ALA A 213 -5.66 -15.99 -3.72
CA ALA A 213 -4.78 -16.61 -2.73
C ALA A 213 -3.67 -15.65 -2.26
N SER A 214 -3.06 -14.89 -3.17
CA SER A 214 -2.05 -13.88 -2.83
C SER A 214 -2.61 -12.73 -1.99
N LEU A 215 -3.79 -12.21 -2.37
CA LEU A 215 -4.50 -11.19 -1.61
C LEU A 215 -4.86 -11.68 -0.21
N TRP A 216 -5.38 -12.91 -0.09
CA TRP A 216 -5.75 -13.50 1.20
C TRP A 216 -4.56 -13.79 2.09
N ARG A 217 -3.39 -14.14 1.54
CA ARG A 217 -2.14 -14.20 2.32
C ARG A 217 -1.79 -12.84 2.91
N ALA A 218 -1.96 -11.76 2.15
CA ALA A 218 -1.76 -10.39 2.65
C ALA A 218 -2.81 -10.00 3.70
N TRP A 219 -4.08 -10.26 3.43
CA TRP A 219 -5.19 -10.01 4.34
C TRP A 219 -5.00 -10.73 5.67
N ASP A 220 -4.71 -12.03 5.63
CA ASP A 220 -4.56 -12.87 6.82
C ASP A 220 -3.30 -12.47 7.62
N MET A 221 -2.23 -12.03 6.95
CA MET A 221 -1.06 -11.47 7.65
C MET A 221 -1.41 -10.17 8.39
N VAL A 222 -2.10 -9.25 7.75
CA VAL A 222 -2.49 -7.98 8.38
C VAL A 222 -3.50 -8.20 9.50
N THR A 223 -4.52 -9.03 9.29
CA THR A 223 -5.65 -9.16 10.23
C THR A 223 -5.48 -10.18 11.33
N LEU A 224 -4.67 -11.24 11.12
CA LEU A 224 -4.55 -12.35 12.06
C LEU A 224 -3.13 -12.49 12.65
N GLN A 225 -2.15 -11.75 12.14
CA GLN A 225 -0.77 -11.82 12.63
C GLN A 225 -0.27 -10.47 13.14
N MET A 226 -0.61 -9.37 12.47
CA MET A 226 -0.21 -8.03 12.92
C MET A 226 -1.15 -7.44 13.99
N ILE A 227 -2.40 -7.89 14.04
CA ILE A 227 -3.40 -7.48 15.04
C ILE A 227 -3.44 -8.56 16.14
N PRO A 228 -2.96 -8.27 17.36
CA PRO A 228 -3.16 -9.19 18.48
C PRO A 228 -4.63 -9.25 18.90
N GLU A 229 -5.06 -10.36 19.51
CA GLU A 229 -6.45 -10.55 19.95
C GLU A 229 -6.95 -9.42 20.86
N THR A 230 -6.08 -8.88 21.71
CA THR A 230 -6.38 -7.76 22.61
C THR A 230 -6.75 -6.47 21.88
N MET A 231 -6.41 -6.33 20.58
CA MET A 231 -6.74 -5.18 19.75
C MET A 231 -8.01 -5.35 18.91
N LEU A 232 -8.62 -6.55 18.85
CA LEU A 232 -9.80 -6.80 18.01
C LEU A 232 -10.96 -5.84 18.32
N HIS A 233 -11.13 -5.51 19.60
CA HIS A 233 -12.17 -4.61 20.09
C HIS A 233 -11.72 -3.15 20.27
N GLN A 234 -10.55 -2.79 19.76
CA GLN A 234 -10.03 -1.42 19.84
C GLN A 234 -10.27 -0.66 18.54
N LYS A 235 -10.38 0.67 18.65
CA LYS A 235 -10.41 1.62 17.53
C LYS A 235 -9.07 2.36 17.49
N PRO A 236 -8.08 1.95 16.67
CA PRO A 236 -6.82 2.70 16.54
C PRO A 236 -7.01 4.14 16.02
N ILE A 237 -8.11 4.39 15.31
CA ILE A 237 -8.55 5.70 14.83
C ILE A 237 -10.03 5.83 15.19
N ASP A 238 -10.43 6.93 15.84
CA ASP A 238 -11.81 7.12 16.31
C ASP A 238 -12.84 7.23 15.16
N LEU A 239 -12.39 7.69 14.00
CA LEU A 239 -13.17 7.80 12.75
C LEU A 239 -13.34 6.47 12.00
N ARG A 240 -12.94 5.35 12.59
CA ARG A 240 -12.96 4.00 11.99
C ARG A 240 -13.60 3.00 12.93
N HIS A 241 -14.15 1.91 12.40
CA HIS A 241 -14.65 0.82 13.25
C HIS A 241 -13.51 0.09 13.97
N LYS A 242 -13.89 -0.76 14.93
CA LYS A 242 -12.95 -1.65 15.63
C LYS A 242 -12.30 -2.63 14.66
N CYS A 243 -11.11 -3.13 14.97
CA CYS A 243 -10.37 -4.04 14.09
C CYS A 243 -11.19 -5.28 13.67
N LEU A 244 -11.98 -5.87 14.57
CA LEU A 244 -12.85 -7.02 14.30
C LEU A 244 -13.86 -6.76 13.18
N PHE A 245 -14.36 -5.52 13.05
CA PHE A 245 -15.32 -5.15 12.00
C PHE A 245 -14.80 -5.51 10.62
N TYR A 246 -13.55 -5.16 10.33
CA TYR A 246 -12.98 -5.33 9.00
C TYR A 246 -12.83 -6.82 8.63
N ILE A 247 -12.60 -7.69 9.60
CA ILE A 247 -12.49 -9.15 9.41
C ILE A 247 -13.83 -9.73 8.94
N GLY A 248 -14.97 -9.20 9.42
CA GLY A 248 -16.31 -9.58 8.97
C GLY A 248 -16.80 -8.82 7.74
N HIS A 249 -16.41 -7.55 7.60
CA HIS A 249 -16.78 -6.67 6.49
C HIS A 249 -16.36 -7.23 5.13
N ILE A 250 -15.10 -7.62 4.99
CA ILE A 250 -14.58 -8.09 3.69
C ILE A 250 -15.30 -9.32 3.13
N PRO A 251 -15.45 -10.43 3.87
CA PRO A 251 -16.22 -11.55 3.36
C PRO A 251 -17.70 -11.20 3.15
N THR A 252 -18.27 -10.29 3.95
CA THR A 252 -19.67 -9.87 3.79
C THR A 252 -19.88 -9.13 2.46
N PHE A 253 -19.01 -8.17 2.16
CA PHE A 253 -19.04 -7.43 0.89
C PHE A 253 -18.93 -8.37 -0.32
N LEU A 254 -17.97 -9.31 -0.28
CA LEU A 254 -17.81 -10.32 -1.32
C LEU A 254 -19.06 -11.19 -1.47
N ASP A 255 -19.62 -11.72 -0.37
CA ASP A 255 -20.80 -12.60 -0.40
C ASP A 255 -22.04 -11.91 -0.97
N MET A 256 -22.24 -10.63 -0.62
CA MET A 256 -23.32 -9.80 -1.13
C MET A 256 -23.21 -9.60 -2.64
N LEU A 257 -22.05 -9.19 -3.14
CA LEU A 257 -21.88 -8.91 -4.57
C LEU A 257 -21.86 -10.20 -5.40
N LEU A 258 -21.33 -11.31 -4.87
CA LEU A 258 -21.52 -12.63 -5.47
C LEU A 258 -23.01 -12.98 -5.58
N SER A 259 -23.81 -12.75 -4.53
CA SER A 259 -25.25 -13.01 -4.57
C SER A 259 -25.99 -12.16 -5.60
N LYS A 260 -25.62 -10.88 -5.74
CA LYS A 260 -26.16 -10.01 -6.80
C LYS A 260 -25.79 -10.51 -8.20
N ALA A 261 -24.55 -10.98 -8.39
CA ALA A 261 -24.04 -11.35 -9.71
C ALA A 261 -24.49 -12.73 -10.20
N ILE A 262 -24.57 -13.72 -9.30
CA ILE A 262 -24.81 -15.12 -9.67
C ILE A 262 -26.03 -15.75 -9.00
N GLY A 263 -26.73 -15.00 -8.14
CA GLY A 263 -27.84 -15.49 -7.31
C GLY A 263 -27.36 -16.32 -6.11
N GLY A 264 -28.33 -16.87 -5.39
CA GLY A 264 -28.11 -17.70 -4.20
C GLY A 264 -28.46 -16.99 -2.89
N ASN A 265 -28.50 -17.75 -1.81
CA ASN A 265 -28.74 -17.24 -0.47
C ASN A 265 -27.44 -16.69 0.14
N PRO A 266 -27.52 -15.79 1.14
CA PRO A 266 -26.38 -15.40 1.95
C PRO A 266 -25.65 -16.62 2.53
N THR A 267 -24.33 -16.53 2.65
CA THR A 267 -23.56 -17.49 3.46
C THR A 267 -23.96 -17.32 4.92
N GLU A 268 -24.20 -18.42 5.65
CA GLU A 268 -24.58 -18.34 7.06
C GLU A 268 -23.38 -17.92 7.95
N PRO A 269 -23.59 -17.07 8.97
CA PRO A 269 -24.88 -16.51 9.41
C PRO A 269 -25.37 -15.32 8.56
N ALA A 270 -26.59 -15.41 8.03
CA ALA A 270 -27.13 -14.38 7.12
C ALA A 270 -27.25 -12.97 7.74
N TYR A 271 -27.33 -12.87 9.08
CA TYR A 271 -27.41 -11.58 9.76
C TYR A 271 -26.11 -10.76 9.68
N PHE A 272 -24.98 -11.37 9.29
CA PHE A 272 -23.73 -10.66 9.08
C PHE A 272 -23.82 -9.56 8.03
N TRP A 273 -24.68 -9.73 7.02
CA TRP A 273 -24.97 -8.66 6.06
C TRP A 273 -25.43 -7.37 6.77
N LYS A 274 -26.23 -7.46 7.85
CA LYS A 274 -26.72 -6.25 8.53
C LYS A 274 -25.64 -5.48 9.30
N ILE A 275 -24.68 -6.19 9.89
CA ILE A 275 -23.68 -5.59 10.79
C ILE A 275 -22.37 -5.27 10.08
N PHE A 276 -22.10 -5.89 8.93
CA PHE A 276 -20.82 -5.81 8.23
C PHE A 276 -20.93 -5.30 6.79
N GLU A 277 -22.11 -4.99 6.25
CA GLU A 277 -22.28 -4.59 4.84
C GLU A 277 -21.49 -3.32 4.48
N ARG A 278 -21.54 -2.31 5.35
CA ARG A 278 -21.07 -0.97 5.04
C ARG A 278 -20.29 -0.34 6.18
N GLY A 279 -19.07 0.12 5.88
CA GLY A 279 -18.19 0.80 6.82
C GLY A 279 -18.62 2.23 7.15
N ILE A 280 -17.91 2.84 8.10
CA ILE A 280 -18.17 4.19 8.60
C ILE A 280 -17.29 5.24 7.95
N ASP A 281 -17.87 6.39 7.62
CA ASP A 281 -17.15 7.60 7.21
C ASP A 281 -17.77 8.85 7.86
N PRO A 282 -17.35 9.20 9.10
CA PRO A 282 -17.79 10.42 9.76
C PRO A 282 -17.13 11.64 9.12
N HIS A 283 -17.83 12.76 9.06
CA HIS A 283 -17.23 14.01 8.63
C HIS A 283 -16.17 14.46 9.64
N VAL A 284 -14.95 14.70 9.16
CA VAL A 284 -13.82 15.14 10.00
C VAL A 284 -14.12 16.48 10.66
N ASP A 285 -14.76 17.38 9.92
CA ASP A 285 -15.06 18.76 10.37
C ASP A 285 -16.44 18.89 11.05
N ASP A 286 -17.23 17.81 11.10
CA ASP A 286 -18.59 17.79 11.65
C ASP A 286 -18.90 16.42 12.28
N PRO A 287 -18.57 16.21 13.56
CA PRO A 287 -18.69 14.89 14.20
C PRO A 287 -20.15 14.41 14.34
N ASP A 288 -21.13 15.30 14.20
CA ASP A 288 -22.56 14.97 14.25
C ASP A 288 -23.08 14.45 12.91
N HIS A 289 -22.27 14.55 11.84
CA HIS A 289 -22.63 14.08 10.51
C HIS A 289 -21.76 12.89 10.10
N CYS A 290 -22.41 11.80 9.72
CA CYS A 290 -21.77 10.60 9.21
C CYS A 290 -22.56 10.06 8.03
N HIS A 291 -21.85 9.59 7.01
CA HIS A 291 -22.47 8.85 5.92
C HIS A 291 -23.19 7.60 6.46
N SER A 292 -24.20 7.13 5.71
CA SER A 292 -24.93 5.90 6.04
C SER A 292 -23.94 4.74 6.24
N HIS A 293 -24.12 3.98 7.30
CA HIS A 293 -23.27 2.84 7.66
C HIS A 293 -24.08 1.76 8.39
N SER A 294 -23.50 0.58 8.56
CA SER A 294 -24.17 -0.53 9.25
C SER A 294 -24.41 -0.19 10.72
N GLU A 295 -25.57 -0.57 11.26
CA GLU A 295 -25.77 -0.60 12.71
C GLU A 295 -24.89 -1.73 13.29
N VAL A 296 -23.92 -1.35 14.12
CA VAL A 296 -22.97 -2.27 14.75
C VAL A 296 -23.25 -2.42 16.24
N PRO A 297 -22.93 -3.56 16.87
CA PRO A 297 -23.08 -3.71 18.31
C PRO A 297 -22.25 -2.69 19.09
N GLU A 298 -22.86 -2.07 20.11
CA GLU A 298 -22.19 -1.05 20.95
C GLU A 298 -21.27 -1.70 22.00
N ARG A 299 -21.69 -2.82 22.59
CA ARG A 299 -20.96 -3.52 23.64
C ARG A 299 -20.12 -4.65 23.05
N ASP A 300 -18.93 -4.87 23.61
CA ASP A 300 -17.97 -5.85 23.07
C ASP A 300 -18.48 -7.28 23.12
N GLU A 301 -19.25 -7.63 24.15
CA GLU A 301 -19.87 -8.94 24.32
C GLU A 301 -20.96 -9.27 23.28
N ASP A 302 -21.51 -8.25 22.60
CA ASP A 302 -22.55 -8.42 21.60
C ASP A 302 -21.97 -8.63 20.19
N TRP A 303 -20.64 -8.51 20.02
CA TRP A 303 -19.98 -8.81 18.74
C TRP A 303 -19.87 -10.31 18.49
N PRO A 304 -19.95 -10.77 17.22
CA PRO A 304 -19.65 -12.15 16.87
C PRO A 304 -18.21 -12.52 17.26
N THR A 305 -18.02 -13.75 17.74
CA THR A 305 -16.67 -14.24 18.05
C THR A 305 -15.82 -14.34 16.79
N LEU A 306 -14.49 -14.19 16.94
CA LEU A 306 -13.56 -14.34 15.82
C LEU A 306 -13.76 -15.67 15.08
N ASP A 307 -13.92 -16.78 15.80
CA ASP A 307 -14.16 -18.11 15.20
C ASP A 307 -15.41 -18.16 14.31
N THR A 308 -16.48 -17.47 14.73
CA THR A 308 -17.73 -17.39 13.94
C THR A 308 -17.49 -16.58 12.66
N VAL A 309 -16.80 -15.44 12.75
CA VAL A 309 -16.44 -14.61 11.60
C VAL A 309 -15.54 -15.38 10.63
N MET A 310 -14.58 -16.13 11.15
CA MET A 310 -13.65 -16.95 10.37
C MET A 310 -14.34 -18.12 9.65
N SER A 311 -15.34 -18.73 10.28
CA SER A 311 -16.17 -19.78 9.67
C SER A 311 -16.98 -19.23 8.50
N PHE A 312 -17.64 -18.07 8.70
CA PHE A 312 -18.35 -17.36 7.63
C PHE A 312 -17.42 -17.01 6.45
N ARG A 313 -16.27 -16.39 6.75
CA ARG A 313 -15.24 -16.06 5.74
C ARG A 313 -14.83 -17.27 4.92
N THR A 314 -14.60 -18.41 5.57
CA THR A 314 -14.24 -19.66 4.89
C THR A 314 -15.35 -20.09 3.93
N GLY A 315 -16.62 -20.03 4.36
CA GLY A 315 -17.77 -20.32 3.50
C GLY A 315 -17.84 -19.42 2.26
N VAL A 316 -17.63 -18.11 2.43
CA VAL A 316 -17.61 -17.15 1.32
C VAL A 316 -16.46 -17.43 0.35
N ARG A 317 -15.25 -17.69 0.86
CA ARG A 317 -14.09 -18.05 0.02
C ARG A 317 -14.35 -19.33 -0.77
N SER A 318 -14.96 -20.35 -0.15
CA SER A 318 -15.37 -21.58 -0.85
C SER A 318 -16.41 -21.32 -1.94
N ARG A 319 -17.40 -20.44 -1.67
CA ARG A 319 -18.40 -20.04 -2.67
C ARG A 319 -17.76 -19.34 -3.88
N LEU A 320 -16.77 -18.48 -3.65
CA LEU A 320 -16.01 -17.83 -4.73
C LEU A 320 -15.26 -18.87 -5.58
N PHE A 321 -14.58 -19.83 -4.98
CA PHE A 321 -13.86 -20.87 -5.73
C PHE A 321 -14.81 -21.82 -6.47
N GLN A 322 -16.00 -22.09 -5.92
CA GLN A 322 -17.04 -22.81 -6.66
C GLN A 322 -17.50 -22.03 -7.91
N LEU A 323 -17.54 -20.69 -7.87
CA LEU A 323 -17.80 -19.88 -9.07
C LEU A 323 -16.69 -20.07 -10.10
N TYR A 324 -15.41 -20.05 -9.69
CA TYR A 324 -14.30 -20.33 -10.60
C TYR A 324 -14.41 -21.72 -11.24
N ASP A 325 -14.73 -22.76 -10.46
CA ASP A 325 -14.94 -24.11 -10.98
C ASP A 325 -16.11 -24.17 -11.97
N ASP A 326 -17.23 -23.50 -11.66
CA ASP A 326 -18.40 -23.42 -12.54
C ASP A 326 -18.07 -22.73 -13.88
N LEU A 327 -17.21 -21.69 -13.86
CA LEU A 327 -16.74 -21.00 -15.06
C LEU A 327 -15.80 -21.87 -15.89
N THR A 328 -14.83 -22.54 -15.26
CA THR A 328 -13.85 -23.39 -15.95
C THR A 328 -14.48 -24.65 -16.54
N THR A 329 -15.48 -25.22 -15.88
CA THR A 329 -16.22 -26.41 -16.37
C THR A 329 -17.29 -26.06 -17.41
N GLY A 330 -17.57 -24.78 -17.63
CA GLY A 330 -18.63 -24.31 -18.53
C GLY A 330 -20.04 -24.47 -17.97
N LYS A 331 -20.20 -24.85 -16.70
CA LYS A 331 -21.49 -24.89 -15.99
C LYS A 331 -22.11 -23.49 -15.88
N ARG A 332 -21.29 -22.44 -15.86
CA ARG A 332 -21.70 -21.05 -15.90
C ARG A 332 -20.90 -20.29 -16.96
N LEU A 333 -21.57 -19.40 -17.70
CA LEU A 333 -20.91 -18.48 -18.62
C LEU A 333 -20.35 -17.27 -17.87
N LEU A 334 -19.15 -16.83 -18.25
CA LEU A 334 -18.54 -15.61 -17.76
C LEU A 334 -19.23 -14.40 -18.41
N THR A 335 -20.12 -13.74 -17.65
CA THR A 335 -20.74 -12.47 -18.08
C THR A 335 -19.89 -11.28 -17.67
N ARG A 336 -20.15 -10.12 -18.29
CA ARG A 336 -19.55 -8.84 -17.88
C ARG A 336 -19.82 -8.49 -16.43
N ASN A 337 -21.05 -8.71 -15.96
CA ASN A 337 -21.43 -8.50 -14.58
C ASN A 337 -20.62 -9.37 -13.59
N ILE A 338 -20.38 -10.65 -13.94
CA ILE A 338 -19.53 -11.54 -13.12
C ILE A 338 -18.08 -11.05 -13.12
N ALA A 339 -17.53 -10.72 -14.29
CA ALA A 339 -16.17 -10.19 -14.41
C ALA A 339 -15.97 -8.92 -13.57
N ARG A 340 -16.90 -7.95 -13.69
CA ARG A 340 -16.95 -6.70 -12.93
C ARG A 340 -16.97 -6.96 -11.42
N THR A 341 -17.82 -7.88 -10.98
CA THR A 341 -17.94 -8.28 -9.57
C THR A 341 -16.64 -8.88 -9.03
N LEU A 342 -15.97 -9.76 -9.79
CA LEU A 342 -14.71 -10.36 -9.37
C LEU A 342 -13.60 -9.32 -9.21
N VAL A 343 -13.47 -8.38 -10.15
CA VAL A 343 -12.43 -7.34 -10.06
C VAL A 343 -12.75 -6.36 -8.93
N MET A 344 -13.99 -5.87 -8.86
CA MET A 344 -14.44 -4.92 -7.83
C MET A 344 -14.22 -5.45 -6.42
N THR A 345 -14.60 -6.70 -6.16
CA THR A 345 -14.47 -7.29 -4.81
C THR A 345 -13.01 -7.53 -4.42
N LEU A 346 -12.15 -7.90 -5.37
CA LEU A 346 -10.70 -8.01 -5.15
C LEU A 346 -10.09 -6.64 -4.83
N GLU A 347 -10.42 -5.61 -5.62
CA GLU A 347 -9.91 -4.25 -5.44
C GLU A 347 -10.41 -3.61 -4.14
N HIS A 348 -11.67 -3.86 -3.76
CA HIS A 348 -12.23 -3.47 -2.48
C HIS A 348 -11.44 -4.06 -1.30
N GLU A 349 -11.22 -5.37 -1.29
CA GLU A 349 -10.42 -6.02 -0.24
C GLU A 349 -8.98 -5.48 -0.20
N ALA A 350 -8.39 -5.19 -1.36
CA ALA A 350 -7.07 -4.55 -1.46
C ALA A 350 -7.01 -3.14 -0.85
N PHE A 351 -8.03 -2.29 -1.08
CA PHE A 351 -8.12 -0.97 -0.42
C PHE A 351 -8.27 -1.08 1.10
N HIS A 352 -8.96 -2.10 1.59
CA HIS A 352 -9.11 -2.31 3.03
C HIS A 352 -7.83 -2.79 3.71
N ILE A 353 -6.94 -3.49 3.00
CA ILE A 353 -5.58 -3.76 3.51
C ILE A 353 -4.86 -2.44 3.74
N GLU A 354 -4.89 -1.54 2.76
CA GLU A 354 -4.28 -0.21 2.87
C GLU A 354 -4.86 0.61 4.04
N THR A 355 -6.19 0.52 4.22
CA THR A 355 -6.91 1.13 5.34
C THR A 355 -6.47 0.61 6.70
N LEU A 356 -6.43 -0.71 6.86
CA LEU A 356 -5.98 -1.33 8.10
C LEU A 356 -4.54 -0.93 8.41
N LEU A 357 -3.64 -0.91 7.43
CA LEU A 357 -2.25 -0.58 7.69
C LEU A 357 -2.06 0.84 8.25
N TYR A 358 -2.78 1.86 7.74
CA TYR A 358 -2.65 3.19 8.33
C TYR A 358 -3.31 3.29 9.72
N MET A 359 -4.35 2.49 9.98
CA MET A 359 -4.93 2.36 11.33
C MET A 359 -3.91 1.75 12.28
N LEU A 360 -3.23 0.68 11.86
CA LEU A 360 -2.31 -0.07 12.70
C LEU A 360 -1.06 0.72 13.08
N ILE A 361 -0.52 1.58 12.21
CA ILE A 361 0.63 2.40 12.61
C ILE A 361 0.31 3.38 13.76
N GLN A 362 -0.97 3.68 14.03
CA GLN A 362 -1.35 4.49 15.19
C GLN A 362 -1.06 3.79 16.53
N ARG A 363 -0.92 2.46 16.51
CA ARG A 363 -0.49 1.62 17.64
C ARG A 363 0.93 1.06 17.47
N ALA A 364 1.74 1.70 16.63
CA ALA A 364 3.16 1.38 16.49
C ALA A 364 3.86 1.46 17.87
N GLY A 365 4.55 0.38 18.26
CA GLY A 365 5.25 0.27 19.55
C GLY A 365 4.37 -0.02 20.76
N THR A 366 3.03 -0.01 20.64
CA THR A 366 2.10 -0.17 21.78
C THR A 366 1.00 -1.21 21.56
N GLY A 367 0.98 -1.87 20.40
CA GLY A 367 0.02 -2.94 20.13
C GLY A 367 0.19 -3.62 18.78
N THR A 368 0.46 -2.85 17.72
CA THR A 368 0.65 -3.42 16.38
C THR A 368 1.93 -4.26 16.34
N LEU A 369 1.81 -5.50 15.87
CA LEU A 369 2.94 -6.38 15.65
C LEU A 369 3.49 -6.19 14.22
N PRO A 370 4.81 -6.28 14.01
CA PRO A 370 5.39 -6.25 12.68
C PRO A 370 4.93 -7.46 11.85
N PRO A 371 4.94 -7.38 10.50
CA PRO A 371 4.57 -8.49 9.64
C PRO A 371 5.50 -9.70 9.89
N ARG A 372 4.90 -10.84 10.22
CA ARG A 372 5.65 -12.07 10.55
C ARG A 372 6.26 -12.69 9.31
N GLY A 373 7.51 -13.16 9.43
CA GLY A 373 8.22 -13.80 8.32
C GLY A 373 8.73 -12.82 7.26
N ILE A 374 8.81 -11.53 7.61
CA ILE A 374 9.36 -10.46 6.79
C ILE A 374 10.49 -9.81 7.60
N ALA A 375 11.69 -9.73 7.01
CA ALA A 375 12.83 -9.12 7.70
C ALA A 375 12.55 -7.65 8.03
N ALA A 376 12.91 -7.27 9.25
CA ALA A 376 12.90 -5.88 9.68
C ALA A 376 13.85 -5.06 8.77
N PRO A 377 13.46 -3.83 8.37
CA PRO A 377 14.31 -3.02 7.52
C PRO A 377 15.62 -2.63 8.23
N PRO A 378 16.77 -2.70 7.55
CA PRO A 378 18.05 -2.27 8.11
C PRO A 378 18.13 -0.73 8.11
N TRP A 379 17.45 -0.10 9.07
CA TRP A 379 17.21 1.35 9.11
C TRP A 379 18.48 2.20 8.98
N ASP A 380 19.56 1.82 9.66
CA ASP A 380 20.83 2.57 9.62
C ASP A 380 21.43 2.61 8.21
N LEU A 381 21.38 1.48 7.49
CA LEU A 381 21.91 1.40 6.13
C LEU A 381 20.99 2.09 5.12
N LEU A 382 19.68 1.94 5.30
CA LEU A 382 18.69 2.64 4.49
C LEU A 382 18.83 4.16 4.66
N LYS A 383 19.06 4.63 5.89
CA LYS A 383 19.37 6.04 6.18
C LYS A 383 20.61 6.50 5.41
N VAL A 384 21.72 5.76 5.47
CA VAL A 384 22.93 6.08 4.69
C VAL A 384 22.62 6.13 3.18
N GLN A 385 21.81 5.20 2.68
CA GLN A 385 21.40 5.17 1.27
C GLN A 385 20.55 6.39 0.88
N TRP A 386 19.62 6.79 1.76
CA TRP A 386 18.73 7.93 1.52
C TRP A 386 19.46 9.27 1.63
N ASP A 387 20.34 9.43 2.62
CA ASP A 387 21.19 10.62 2.78
C ASP A 387 22.14 10.83 1.59
N ALA A 388 22.49 9.74 0.87
CA ALA A 388 23.32 9.78 -0.32
C ALA A 388 22.56 10.09 -1.62
N ILE A 389 21.22 10.25 -1.58
CA ILE A 389 20.45 10.59 -2.77
C ILE A 389 20.78 12.02 -3.22
N SER A 390 21.37 12.15 -4.41
CA SER A 390 21.66 13.46 -5.00
C SER A 390 20.41 14.31 -5.12
N SER A 391 20.53 15.60 -4.81
CA SER A 391 19.47 16.57 -5.08
C SER A 391 19.17 16.64 -6.60
N PRO A 392 17.92 16.92 -7.00
CA PRO A 392 17.60 17.21 -8.39
C PRO A 392 18.44 18.41 -8.89
N MET A 393 18.70 18.49 -10.21
CA MET A 393 19.54 19.56 -10.77
C MET A 393 18.91 20.95 -10.63
N THR A 394 17.59 21.02 -10.59
CA THR A 394 16.78 22.21 -10.35
C THR A 394 15.79 21.90 -9.23
N ASP A 395 15.25 22.89 -8.54
CA ASP A 395 14.25 22.63 -7.49
C ASP A 395 12.88 22.19 -8.07
N SER A 396 12.66 22.46 -9.36
CA SER A 396 11.39 22.26 -10.04
C SER A 396 11.55 22.07 -11.54
N VAL A 397 10.49 21.61 -12.20
CA VAL A 397 10.39 21.41 -13.64
C VAL A 397 9.15 22.09 -14.20
N VAL A 398 9.24 22.59 -15.44
CA VAL A 398 8.10 23.18 -16.16
C VAL A 398 7.42 22.09 -16.97
N LEU A 399 6.10 21.97 -16.84
CA LEU A 399 5.26 21.10 -17.65
C LEU A 399 4.16 21.91 -18.33
N GLY A 400 3.60 21.34 -19.39
CA GLY A 400 2.52 21.96 -20.16
C GLY A 400 2.96 23.16 -21.01
N PRO A 401 2.03 23.73 -21.80
CA PRO A 401 0.63 23.30 -21.92
C PRO A 401 0.51 21.93 -22.59
N ALA A 402 -0.51 21.15 -22.23
CA ALA A 402 -0.73 19.81 -22.76
C ALA A 402 -2.22 19.44 -22.77
N THR A 403 -2.62 18.56 -23.69
CA THR A 403 -3.92 17.89 -23.66
C THR A 403 -3.73 16.48 -23.11
N LEU A 404 -4.51 16.11 -22.10
CA LEU A 404 -4.50 14.77 -21.50
C LEU A 404 -5.85 14.08 -21.67
N THR A 405 -5.82 12.75 -21.77
CA THR A 405 -7.01 11.92 -21.55
C THR A 405 -7.04 11.46 -20.10
N LEU A 406 -8.11 11.77 -19.38
CA LEU A 406 -8.40 11.20 -18.06
C LEU A 406 -9.46 10.11 -18.19
N GLY A 407 -9.41 9.12 -17.31
CA GLY A 407 -10.38 8.02 -17.30
C GLY A 407 -10.24 7.02 -18.46
N HIS A 408 -11.21 6.13 -18.54
CA HIS A 408 -11.38 5.11 -19.58
C HIS A 408 -12.86 4.78 -19.75
N ASP A 409 -13.22 4.01 -20.78
CA ASP A 409 -14.61 3.65 -21.04
C ASP A 409 -14.88 2.24 -20.50
N ASP A 410 -15.58 2.15 -19.36
CA ASP A 410 -16.05 0.90 -18.76
C ASP A 410 -17.34 1.12 -17.93
N SER A 411 -18.26 1.96 -18.42
CA SER A 411 -19.55 2.17 -17.76
C SER A 411 -20.32 0.84 -17.60
N GLU A 412 -20.82 0.57 -16.39
CA GLU A 412 -21.69 -0.59 -16.11
C GLU A 412 -22.95 -0.59 -16.99
N ALA A 413 -23.46 0.59 -17.36
CA ALA A 413 -24.63 0.72 -18.23
C ALA A 413 -24.40 0.16 -19.65
N ASP A 414 -23.15 -0.01 -20.05
CA ASP A 414 -22.78 -0.54 -21.37
C ASP A 414 -22.61 -2.07 -21.36
N ASP A 415 -22.76 -2.75 -20.22
CA ASP A 415 -22.44 -4.18 -20.07
C ASP A 415 -23.22 -5.11 -21.03
N SER A 416 -24.36 -4.67 -21.54
CA SER A 416 -25.15 -5.40 -22.55
C SER A 416 -24.73 -5.14 -23.99
N LEU A 417 -23.85 -4.18 -24.24
CA LEU A 417 -23.39 -3.79 -25.58
C LEU A 417 -22.25 -4.71 -26.05
N PRO A 418 -22.23 -5.17 -27.32
CA PRO A 418 -21.12 -5.93 -27.87
C PRO A 418 -19.77 -5.21 -27.76
N GLU A 419 -19.77 -3.88 -27.87
CA GLU A 419 -18.58 -3.03 -27.76
C GLU A 419 -18.00 -2.96 -26.33
N ALA A 420 -18.71 -3.53 -25.34
CA ALA A 420 -18.19 -3.71 -24.00
C ALA A 420 -17.25 -4.91 -23.89
N GLU A 421 -17.28 -5.87 -24.84
CA GLU A 421 -16.30 -6.95 -24.90
C GLU A 421 -14.87 -6.40 -25.06
N GLY A 422 -13.90 -6.99 -24.36
CA GLY A 422 -12.53 -6.46 -24.25
C GLY A 422 -12.31 -5.19 -23.40
N ARG A 423 -13.32 -4.53 -22.82
CA ARG A 423 -13.07 -3.43 -21.87
C ARG A 423 -12.44 -3.92 -20.56
N THR A 424 -11.50 -3.14 -20.02
CA THR A 424 -10.86 -3.38 -18.72
C THR A 424 -11.68 -2.73 -17.62
N TYR A 425 -11.94 -3.44 -16.53
CA TYR A 425 -12.72 -2.91 -15.42
C TYR A 425 -12.08 -1.68 -14.77
N GLY A 426 -12.88 -0.69 -14.42
CA GLY A 426 -12.52 0.37 -13.48
C GLY A 426 -13.74 0.79 -12.65
N TRP A 427 -13.49 1.61 -11.63
CA TRP A 427 -14.55 2.17 -10.80
C TRP A 427 -15.39 3.17 -11.61
N ASP A 428 -16.64 3.36 -11.24
CA ASP A 428 -17.58 4.25 -11.92
C ASP A 428 -17.03 5.68 -12.08
N ASN A 429 -16.31 6.20 -11.08
CA ASN A 429 -15.66 7.51 -11.11
C ASN A 429 -14.49 7.64 -12.11
N GLU A 430 -14.04 6.55 -12.72
CA GLU A 430 -12.98 6.54 -13.74
C GLU A 430 -13.55 6.64 -15.17
N SER A 431 -14.88 6.54 -15.33
CA SER A 431 -15.55 6.51 -16.62
C SER A 431 -16.56 7.65 -16.80
N PRO A 432 -16.72 8.19 -18.02
CA PRO A 432 -16.02 7.84 -19.26
C PRO A 432 -14.65 8.52 -19.40
N ALA A 433 -13.92 8.14 -20.46
CA ALA A 433 -12.71 8.86 -20.87
C ALA A 433 -13.05 10.32 -21.28
N ARG A 434 -12.22 11.27 -20.85
CA ARG A 434 -12.42 12.71 -21.11
C ARG A 434 -11.12 13.43 -21.44
N GLN A 435 -11.18 14.34 -22.42
CA GLN A 435 -10.04 15.19 -22.76
C GLN A 435 -10.02 16.44 -21.87
N VAL A 436 -8.87 16.72 -21.27
CA VAL A 436 -8.65 17.90 -20.42
C VAL A 436 -7.44 18.68 -20.92
N GLN A 437 -7.53 20.01 -20.82
CA GLN A 437 -6.42 20.90 -21.14
C GLN A 437 -5.69 21.29 -19.85
N VAL A 438 -4.37 21.21 -19.88
CA VAL A 438 -3.49 21.60 -18.80
C VAL A 438 -2.68 22.81 -19.28
N GLY A 439 -2.73 23.90 -18.51
CA GLY A 439 -1.91 25.08 -18.76
C GLY A 439 -0.43 24.81 -18.52
N GLN A 440 0.41 25.81 -18.76
CA GLN A 440 1.80 25.72 -18.32
C GLN A 440 1.88 25.94 -16.81
N PHE A 441 2.66 25.12 -16.13
CA PHE A 441 2.91 25.25 -14.69
C PHE A 441 4.30 24.73 -14.36
N ARG A 442 4.76 25.05 -13.15
CA ARG A 442 6.02 24.54 -12.61
C ARG A 442 5.72 23.63 -11.42
N ALA A 443 6.37 22.47 -11.35
CA ALA A 443 6.18 21.49 -10.27
C ALA A 443 7.50 21.20 -9.55
N SER A 444 7.47 21.02 -8.22
CA SER A 444 8.62 20.47 -7.50
C SER A 444 8.92 19.07 -8.03
N TRP A 445 10.19 18.66 -8.04
CA TRP A 445 10.54 17.28 -8.45
C TRP A 445 10.03 16.23 -7.47
N ARG A 446 10.16 16.52 -6.18
CA ARG A 446 9.82 15.60 -5.09
C ARG A 446 8.55 16.06 -4.37
N PRO A 447 7.74 15.12 -3.81
CA PRO A 447 6.82 15.46 -2.76
C PRO A 447 7.54 16.09 -1.58
N VAL A 448 6.79 16.82 -0.75
CA VAL A 448 7.29 17.43 0.48
C VAL A 448 7.77 16.32 1.42
N THR A 449 9.02 16.40 1.86
CA THR A 449 9.61 15.41 2.77
C THR A 449 9.33 15.75 4.24
N ASN A 450 9.54 14.80 5.15
CA ASN A 450 9.51 15.07 6.59
C ASN A 450 10.51 16.16 6.98
N LYS A 451 11.71 16.14 6.38
CA LYS A 451 12.75 17.15 6.56
C LYS A 451 12.32 18.53 6.11
N ASP A 452 11.61 18.64 4.98
CA ASP A 452 11.08 19.91 4.48
C ASP A 452 9.96 20.46 5.37
N PHE A 453 9.09 19.57 5.85
CA PHE A 453 7.90 19.93 6.63
C PHE A 453 8.22 20.25 8.10
N LEU A 454 9.27 19.65 8.66
CA LEU A 454 9.62 19.77 10.08
C LEU A 454 9.82 21.23 10.55
N PRO A 455 10.57 22.10 9.85
CA PRO A 455 10.69 23.51 10.22
C PRO A 455 9.35 24.26 10.16
N PHE A 456 8.46 23.90 9.22
CA PHE A 456 7.15 24.51 9.07
C PHE A 456 6.23 24.18 10.25
N TRP A 457 6.19 22.92 10.67
CA TRP A 457 5.49 22.51 11.89
C TRP A 457 6.08 23.17 13.15
N LYS A 458 7.42 23.19 13.29
CA LYS A 458 8.10 23.84 14.45
C LYS A 458 7.79 25.33 14.59
N ALA A 459 7.46 26.01 13.49
CA ALA A 459 7.03 27.40 13.52
C ALA A 459 5.59 27.60 14.04
N GLY A 460 4.89 26.51 14.43
CA GLY A 460 3.52 26.55 14.95
C GLY A 460 2.45 26.74 13.88
N ALA A 461 2.77 26.43 12.62
CA ALA A 461 1.86 26.68 11.49
C ALA A 461 0.70 25.68 11.40
N VAL A 462 0.88 24.46 11.92
CA VAL A 462 -0.05 23.33 11.83
C VAL A 462 0.07 22.42 13.05
N GLU A 463 -0.90 21.53 13.25
CA GLU A 463 -0.80 20.48 14.27
C GLU A 463 0.29 19.45 13.95
N LEU A 464 0.64 18.62 14.94
CA LEU A 464 1.53 17.49 14.74
C LEU A 464 0.88 16.47 13.78
N PRO A 465 1.53 16.13 12.64
CA PRO A 465 1.01 15.12 11.72
C PRO A 465 0.72 13.79 12.41
N LYS A 466 -0.38 13.13 12.06
CA LYS A 466 -0.78 11.84 12.69
C LYS A 466 0.21 10.70 12.39
N SER A 467 1.07 10.88 11.39
CA SER A 467 2.16 9.94 11.08
C SER A 467 3.40 10.11 11.95
N TRP A 468 3.45 11.17 12.76
CA TRP A 468 4.52 11.47 13.71
C TRP A 468 4.05 11.23 15.15
N VAL A 469 5.00 11.14 16.07
CA VAL A 469 4.75 11.10 17.51
C VAL A 469 5.93 11.71 18.23
N GLU A 470 5.65 12.42 19.33
CA GLU A 470 6.69 12.86 20.26
C GLU A 470 6.68 11.91 21.46
N GLU A 471 7.81 11.27 21.74
CA GLU A 471 7.99 10.34 22.86
C GLU A 471 9.30 10.68 23.56
N ASN A 472 9.25 10.93 24.86
CA ASN A 472 10.43 11.32 25.67
C ASN A 472 11.18 12.56 25.14
N GLY A 473 10.46 13.51 24.53
CA GLY A 473 11.04 14.73 23.93
C GLY A 473 11.72 14.51 22.57
N GLU A 474 11.62 13.31 22.01
CA GLU A 474 12.13 12.98 20.68
C GLU A 474 10.98 12.81 19.68
N LEU A 475 11.14 13.43 18.52
CA LEU A 475 10.21 13.27 17.43
C LEU A 475 10.53 12.00 16.64
N LYS A 476 9.53 11.13 16.50
CA LYS A 476 9.61 9.84 15.80
C LYS A 476 8.53 9.73 14.74
N VAL A 477 8.76 8.85 13.77
CA VAL A 477 7.81 8.53 12.70
C VAL A 477 7.23 7.15 12.92
N ARG A 478 5.92 7.02 12.77
CA ARG A 478 5.19 5.77 12.92
C ARG A 478 5.41 4.88 11.69
N THR A 479 5.71 3.62 11.94
CA THR A 479 5.81 2.56 10.92
C THR A 479 5.13 1.29 11.42
N ILE A 480 4.89 0.34 10.52
CA ILE A 480 4.39 -0.99 10.92
C ILE A 480 5.40 -1.80 11.74
N TYR A 481 6.68 -1.40 11.71
CA TYR A 481 7.76 -2.00 12.49
C TYR A 481 8.01 -1.25 13.80
N GLY A 482 7.09 -0.37 14.22
CA GLY A 482 7.26 0.47 15.41
C GLY A 482 7.68 1.91 15.07
N LEU A 483 8.19 2.60 16.08
CA LEU A 483 8.63 3.99 15.95
C LEU A 483 10.08 4.03 15.48
N ILE A 484 10.37 4.89 14.50
CA ILE A 484 11.74 5.16 14.05
C ILE A 484 12.09 6.63 14.28
N PRO A 485 13.36 6.96 14.55
CA PRO A 485 13.80 8.34 14.66
C PRO A 485 13.47 9.18 13.41
N MET A 486 13.14 10.46 13.61
CA MET A 486 12.83 11.40 12.51
C MET A 486 13.98 11.54 11.49
N ASP A 487 15.23 11.45 11.93
CA ASP A 487 16.41 11.58 11.07
C ASP A 487 16.62 10.38 10.13
N VAL A 488 16.11 9.19 10.48
CA VAL A 488 16.03 8.02 9.59
C VAL A 488 14.97 8.24 8.51
N ALA A 489 13.82 8.81 8.89
CA ALA A 489 12.70 9.06 7.98
C ALA A 489 12.75 10.42 7.27
N ALA A 490 13.84 11.18 7.42
CA ALA A 490 13.92 12.59 7.02
C ALA A 490 13.57 12.82 5.54
N GLU A 491 14.09 11.97 4.65
CA GLU A 491 13.93 12.07 3.20
C GLU A 491 12.64 11.38 2.69
N TRP A 492 11.80 10.83 3.57
CA TRP A 492 10.51 10.26 3.18
C TRP A 492 9.48 11.36 2.96
N PRO A 493 8.50 11.17 2.06
CA PRO A 493 7.33 12.04 1.98
C PRO A 493 6.63 12.14 3.33
N VAL A 494 6.30 13.37 3.73
CA VAL A 494 5.45 13.61 4.90
C VAL A 494 4.04 13.10 4.60
N LEU A 495 3.40 12.48 5.60
CA LEU A 495 1.98 12.11 5.54
C LEU A 495 1.20 12.99 6.50
N THR A 496 0.29 13.79 5.95
CA THR A 496 -0.57 14.68 6.72
C THR A 496 -1.81 15.07 5.92
N ALA A 497 -2.72 15.80 6.57
CA ALA A 497 -3.98 16.25 5.96
C ALA A 497 -3.73 17.19 4.76
N TYR A 498 -4.73 17.29 3.87
CA TYR A 498 -4.69 18.22 2.73
C TYR A 498 -4.46 19.65 3.18
N ASP A 499 -5.17 20.10 4.23
CA ASP A 499 -5.13 21.48 4.69
C ASP A 499 -3.72 21.90 5.17
N ASP A 500 -3.00 20.99 5.83
CA ASP A 500 -1.64 21.22 6.28
C ASP A 500 -0.66 21.37 5.11
N LEU A 501 -0.79 20.51 4.10
CA LEU A 501 0.05 20.55 2.90
C LEU A 501 -0.31 21.73 1.99
N ALA A 502 -1.57 22.14 1.95
CA ALA A 502 -2.01 23.34 1.26
C ALA A 502 -1.43 24.60 1.94
N ALA A 503 -1.44 24.65 3.28
CA ALA A 503 -0.80 25.72 4.05
C ALA A 503 0.72 25.76 3.81
N TYR A 504 1.38 24.59 3.82
CA TYR A 504 2.79 24.48 3.48
C TYR A 504 3.08 24.99 2.07
N ALA A 505 2.33 24.52 1.06
CA ALA A 505 2.50 24.95 -0.33
C ALA A 505 2.35 26.46 -0.49
N LYS A 506 1.35 27.06 0.18
CA LYS A 506 1.13 28.51 0.21
C LYS A 506 2.31 29.26 0.84
N SER A 507 2.90 28.72 1.92
CA SER A 507 4.11 29.31 2.55
C SER A 507 5.33 29.30 1.62
N ARG A 508 5.33 28.41 0.61
CA ARG A 508 6.35 28.31 -0.45
C ARG A 508 5.96 29.10 -1.71
N GLY A 509 4.94 29.95 -1.63
CA GLY A 509 4.44 30.76 -2.73
C GLY A 509 3.76 29.96 -3.85
N GLY A 510 3.38 28.70 -3.59
CA GLY A 510 2.72 27.82 -4.54
C GLY A 510 1.39 27.29 -4.02
N ARG A 511 0.94 26.19 -4.62
CA ARG A 511 -0.28 25.46 -4.26
C ARG A 511 -0.08 23.96 -4.46
N LEU A 512 -1.06 23.15 -4.09
CA LEU A 512 -1.13 21.75 -4.51
C LEU A 512 -1.58 21.68 -6.00
N PRO A 513 -1.22 20.62 -6.74
CA PRO A 513 -1.63 20.45 -8.13
C PRO A 513 -3.12 20.16 -8.25
N THR A 514 -3.71 20.45 -9.40
CA THR A 514 -5.00 19.88 -9.81
C THR A 514 -4.83 18.42 -10.26
N GLU A 515 -5.93 17.64 -10.34
CA GLU A 515 -5.91 16.26 -10.88
C GLU A 515 -5.22 16.18 -12.26
N PRO A 516 -5.55 17.03 -13.25
CA PRO A 516 -4.86 17.02 -14.55
C PRO A 516 -3.36 17.36 -14.47
N GLU A 517 -2.97 18.33 -13.65
CA GLU A 517 -1.55 18.72 -13.50
C GLU A 517 -0.72 17.61 -12.87
N LEU A 518 -1.23 17.00 -11.79
CA LEU A 518 -0.56 15.89 -11.14
C LEU A 518 -0.50 14.68 -12.09
N ARG A 519 -1.57 14.40 -12.83
CA ARG A 519 -1.57 13.33 -13.85
C ARG A 519 -0.52 13.57 -14.92
N LEU A 520 -0.35 14.82 -15.40
CA LEU A 520 0.71 15.18 -16.35
C LEU A 520 2.09 14.88 -15.77
N PHE A 521 2.33 15.27 -14.52
CA PHE A 521 3.60 15.01 -13.84
C PHE A 521 3.88 13.52 -13.73
N LEU A 522 2.90 12.75 -13.23
CA LEU A 522 3.03 11.31 -13.05
C LEU A 522 3.21 10.57 -14.40
N ASP A 523 2.49 10.95 -15.45
CA ASP A 523 2.67 10.39 -16.80
C ASP A 523 4.08 10.63 -17.37
N THR A 524 4.70 11.74 -16.98
CA THR A 524 6.01 12.14 -17.50
C THR A 524 7.15 11.51 -16.70
N TYR A 525 7.02 11.49 -15.37
CA TYR A 525 8.14 11.25 -14.46
C TYR A 525 7.97 10.06 -13.51
N ASP A 526 6.75 9.60 -13.22
CA ASP A 526 6.59 8.42 -12.35
C ASP A 526 7.00 7.15 -13.10
N VAL A 527 7.69 6.26 -12.39
CA VAL A 527 8.22 5.01 -12.97
C VAL A 527 7.26 3.83 -12.82
N GLY A 528 6.22 3.94 -12.00
CA GLY A 528 5.28 2.86 -11.70
C GLY A 528 5.94 1.62 -11.06
N TYR A 529 5.13 0.61 -10.74
CA TYR A 529 5.61 -0.63 -10.13
C TYR A 529 6.70 -1.32 -10.97
N GLU A 530 6.55 -1.30 -12.30
CA GLU A 530 7.48 -1.96 -13.21
C GLU A 530 8.81 -1.25 -13.33
N GLY A 531 8.83 0.08 -13.24
CA GLY A 531 10.06 0.87 -13.17
C GLY A 531 10.68 0.93 -11.78
N GLY A 532 10.16 0.17 -10.82
CA GLY A 532 10.75 0.02 -9.49
C GLY A 532 10.17 0.95 -8.41
N ALA A 533 9.00 1.56 -8.63
CA ALA A 533 8.34 2.36 -7.61
C ALA A 533 8.03 1.54 -6.35
N ASN A 534 8.01 2.25 -5.21
CA ASN A 534 7.67 1.65 -3.92
C ASN A 534 6.14 1.47 -3.80
N THR A 535 5.61 0.41 -4.41
CA THR A 535 4.19 -0.01 -4.33
C THR A 535 4.11 -1.53 -4.15
N GLY A 536 2.95 -2.07 -3.76
CA GLY A 536 2.73 -3.52 -3.61
C GLY A 536 3.56 -4.20 -2.52
N PHE A 537 3.80 -3.50 -1.40
CA PHE A 537 4.64 -3.95 -0.28
C PHE A 537 6.11 -4.23 -0.63
N ARG A 538 6.63 -3.61 -1.68
CA ARG A 538 8.03 -3.78 -2.11
C ARG A 538 9.03 -3.62 -0.96
N ASN A 539 8.83 -2.59 -0.12
CA ASN A 539 9.67 -2.36 1.05
C ASN A 539 8.95 -2.61 2.38
N TRP A 540 7.61 -2.73 2.41
CA TRP A 540 6.81 -2.73 3.65
C TRP A 540 6.93 -1.45 4.49
N HIS A 541 7.50 -0.39 3.92
CA HIS A 541 7.58 0.94 4.51
C HIS A 541 7.69 1.99 3.40
N ARG A 542 7.48 3.26 3.75
CA ARG A 542 7.81 4.40 2.88
C ARG A 542 9.30 4.45 2.60
N ALA A 543 9.70 5.00 1.47
CA ALA A 543 11.10 5.18 1.10
C ALA A 543 11.35 6.63 0.71
N ALA A 544 12.63 7.01 0.64
CA ALA A 544 12.98 8.31 0.10
C ALA A 544 12.57 8.44 -1.37
N THR A 545 12.15 9.64 -1.75
CA THR A 545 11.79 9.98 -3.12
C THR A 545 13.01 10.00 -4.04
N THR A 546 12.87 9.50 -5.28
CA THR A 546 13.90 9.61 -6.34
C THR A 546 13.49 10.60 -7.44
N GLY A 547 14.20 10.64 -8.57
CA GLY A 547 13.99 11.64 -9.62
C GLY A 547 15.11 12.68 -9.66
N SER A 548 16.31 12.23 -10.04
CA SER A 548 17.47 13.10 -10.26
C SER A 548 17.55 13.54 -11.72
N GLY A 549 18.24 14.65 -11.98
CA GLY A 549 18.49 15.11 -13.36
C GLY A 549 19.23 14.06 -14.22
N SER A 550 20.06 13.21 -13.58
CA SER A 550 20.76 12.11 -14.26
C SER A 550 19.85 10.98 -14.75
N GLU A 551 18.62 10.87 -14.23
CA GLU A 551 17.60 9.91 -14.69
C GLU A 551 16.48 10.61 -15.50
N GLY A 552 16.77 11.80 -16.05
CA GLY A 552 15.79 12.59 -16.80
C GLY A 552 14.61 13.05 -15.93
N GLY A 553 14.79 13.10 -14.61
CA GLY A 553 13.74 13.42 -13.65
C GLY A 553 12.82 12.27 -13.28
N LYS A 554 12.95 11.09 -13.92
CA LYS A 554 12.11 9.93 -13.61
C LYS A 554 12.45 9.36 -12.25
N GLY A 555 11.43 9.04 -11.46
CA GLY A 555 11.63 8.49 -10.12
C GLY A 555 10.37 7.98 -9.46
N THR A 556 10.54 7.42 -8.27
CA THR A 556 9.45 7.06 -7.37
C THR A 556 9.14 8.20 -6.43
N ASN A 557 7.86 8.42 -6.13
CA ASN A 557 7.42 9.40 -5.16
C ASN A 557 7.67 8.97 -3.69
N GLY A 558 8.23 7.78 -3.43
CA GLY A 558 8.49 7.26 -2.08
C GLY A 558 7.41 6.30 -1.55
N GLY A 559 6.34 6.09 -2.33
CA GLY A 559 5.24 5.18 -2.00
C GLY A 559 4.15 5.86 -1.20
N VAL A 560 3.61 6.96 -1.75
CA VAL A 560 2.46 7.69 -1.21
C VAL A 560 1.48 8.07 -2.32
N TRP A 561 0.21 8.23 -1.96
CA TRP A 561 -0.71 9.04 -2.76
C TRP A 561 -0.32 10.52 -2.64
N GLU A 562 -0.70 11.33 -3.63
CA GLU A 562 -0.45 12.77 -3.59
C GLU A 562 -1.76 13.55 -3.70
N TRP A 563 -1.98 14.48 -2.76
CA TRP A 563 -3.13 15.37 -2.72
C TRP A 563 -3.24 16.24 -3.97
N THR A 564 -4.48 16.44 -4.42
CA THR A 564 -4.82 17.45 -5.44
C THR A 564 -5.80 18.46 -4.88
N THR A 565 -5.87 19.64 -5.50
CA THR A 565 -6.90 20.66 -5.21
C THR A 565 -8.27 20.32 -5.82
N THR A 566 -8.34 19.26 -6.62
CA THR A 566 -9.58 18.87 -7.31
C THR A 566 -10.48 18.11 -6.34
N LEU A 567 -11.72 18.61 -6.18
CA LEU A 567 -12.77 17.92 -5.44
C LEU A 567 -13.09 16.59 -6.13
N PHE A 568 -13.36 15.56 -5.33
CA PHE A 568 -13.95 14.32 -5.81
C PHE A 568 -15.44 14.57 -6.04
N ASP A 569 -15.79 14.73 -7.31
CA ASP A 569 -17.15 15.06 -7.75
C ASP A 569 -17.42 14.36 -9.09
N THR A 570 -18.66 14.47 -9.54
CA THR A 570 -19.12 14.04 -10.85
C THR A 570 -18.35 14.72 -11.99
N HIS A 571 -18.43 14.14 -13.18
CA HIS A 571 -17.96 14.77 -14.41
C HIS A 571 -18.85 14.37 -15.57
N ASP A 572 -18.70 15.08 -16.69
CA ASP A 572 -19.52 14.86 -17.90
C ASP A 572 -19.49 13.38 -18.32
N GLY A 573 -20.70 12.83 -18.46
CA GLY A 573 -20.93 11.45 -18.89
C GLY A 573 -20.80 10.38 -17.81
N LEU A 574 -20.40 10.72 -16.57
CA LEU A 574 -20.29 9.74 -15.49
C LEU A 574 -21.66 9.09 -15.21
N VAL A 575 -21.67 7.76 -15.16
CA VAL A 575 -22.83 6.96 -14.77
C VAL A 575 -22.49 6.17 -13.51
N PRO A 576 -23.16 6.43 -12.36
CA PRO A 576 -22.89 5.71 -11.12
C PRO A 576 -23.15 4.20 -11.24
N THR A 577 -22.41 3.40 -10.48
CA THR A 577 -22.63 1.94 -10.42
C THR A 577 -23.98 1.58 -9.80
N ASN A 578 -24.65 0.56 -10.36
CA ASN A 578 -25.84 -0.05 -9.74
C ASN A 578 -25.48 -1.27 -8.90
N LEU A 579 -24.33 -1.92 -9.17
CA LEU A 579 -23.86 -3.06 -8.37
C LEU A 579 -23.49 -2.65 -6.94
N PHE A 580 -22.72 -1.57 -6.80
CA PHE A 580 -22.30 -1.01 -5.52
C PHE A 580 -22.75 0.44 -5.35
N THR A 581 -24.07 0.62 -5.26
CA THR A 581 -24.69 1.93 -5.08
C THR A 581 -24.06 2.70 -3.92
N GLY A 582 -23.72 3.97 -4.16
CA GLY A 582 -23.12 4.85 -3.17
C GLY A 582 -21.60 4.82 -3.12
N TYR A 583 -20.91 3.94 -3.86
CA TYR A 583 -19.44 3.84 -3.82
C TYR A 583 -18.74 5.18 -4.10
N SER A 584 -19.15 5.90 -5.15
CA SER A 584 -18.59 7.21 -5.48
C SER A 584 -19.54 8.34 -5.10
N THR A 585 -20.84 8.19 -5.40
CA THR A 585 -21.81 9.29 -5.30
C THR A 585 -22.02 9.81 -3.88
N ASP A 586 -21.81 8.97 -2.86
CA ASP A 586 -21.99 9.39 -1.47
C ASP A 586 -20.90 10.38 -1.05
N PHE A 587 -19.76 10.40 -1.76
CA PHE A 587 -18.62 11.27 -1.49
C PHE A 587 -18.54 12.48 -2.42
N PHE A 588 -19.55 12.71 -3.27
CA PHE A 588 -19.70 13.95 -4.04
C PHE A 588 -20.29 15.06 -3.15
N ASP A 589 -19.59 15.33 -2.05
CA ASP A 589 -20.07 16.08 -0.89
C ASP A 589 -19.31 17.38 -0.65
N THR A 590 -18.39 17.74 -1.56
CA THR A 590 -17.45 18.88 -1.47
C THR A 590 -16.40 18.82 -0.37
N LYS A 591 -16.31 17.70 0.37
CA LYS A 591 -15.34 17.49 1.44
C LYS A 591 -14.15 16.63 1.00
N HIS A 592 -14.37 15.76 0.01
CA HIS A 592 -13.40 14.80 -0.47
C HIS A 592 -12.57 15.33 -1.64
N GLN A 593 -11.25 15.20 -1.53
CA GLN A 593 -10.29 15.64 -2.54
C GLN A 593 -9.71 14.42 -3.24
N ILE A 594 -9.47 14.55 -4.55
CA ILE A 594 -8.83 13.50 -5.33
C ILE A 594 -7.36 13.41 -4.92
N VAL A 595 -6.89 12.17 -4.80
CA VAL A 595 -5.48 11.84 -4.62
C VAL A 595 -5.05 10.87 -5.74
N LEU A 596 -3.88 11.10 -6.32
CA LEU A 596 -3.34 10.26 -7.41
C LEU A 596 -2.00 9.62 -7.04
N GLY A 597 -1.62 8.60 -7.78
CA GLY A 597 -0.39 7.83 -7.56
C GLY A 597 -0.69 6.45 -6.97
N ALA A 598 0.09 6.05 -5.98
CA ALA A 598 -0.08 4.81 -5.24
C ALA A 598 0.84 4.82 -4.01
N SER A 599 0.36 4.28 -2.90
CA SER A 599 1.21 4.12 -1.71
C SER A 599 2.06 2.84 -1.78
N TYR A 600 3.00 2.70 -0.85
CA TYR A 600 3.75 1.45 -0.68
C TYR A 600 2.84 0.25 -0.36
N ALA A 601 1.64 0.50 0.14
CA ALA A 601 0.64 -0.52 0.46
C ALA A 601 -0.36 -0.78 -0.67
N THR A 602 -0.45 0.10 -1.67
CA THR A 602 -1.34 -0.07 -2.81
C THR A 602 -0.88 -1.25 -3.66
N LEU A 603 -1.76 -2.23 -3.86
CA LEU A 603 -1.48 -3.40 -4.69
C LEU A 603 -1.20 -3.00 -6.15
N PRO A 604 -0.32 -3.70 -6.89
CA PRO A 604 0.08 -3.29 -8.24
C PRO A 604 -1.08 -3.11 -9.22
N ARG A 605 -2.18 -3.87 -9.09
CA ARG A 605 -3.38 -3.74 -9.94
C ARG A 605 -4.15 -2.44 -9.74
N LEU A 606 -4.13 -1.89 -8.53
CA LEU A 606 -4.73 -0.59 -8.22
C LEU A 606 -3.85 0.55 -8.71
N GLY A 607 -2.54 0.35 -8.91
CA GLY A 607 -1.62 1.38 -9.43
C GLY A 607 -1.84 1.78 -10.89
N ARG A 608 -3.05 1.59 -11.45
CA ARG A 608 -3.40 1.97 -12.82
C ARG A 608 -3.54 3.47 -12.97
N ARG A 609 -3.35 3.95 -14.20
CA ARG A 609 -3.35 5.38 -14.54
C ARG A 609 -4.69 6.09 -14.26
N THR A 610 -5.79 5.38 -14.44
CA THR A 610 -7.16 5.92 -14.37
C THR A 610 -7.72 6.03 -12.96
N LEU A 611 -7.12 5.31 -11.99
CA LEU A 611 -7.66 5.22 -10.65
C LEU A 611 -7.70 6.59 -9.97
N ARG A 612 -8.88 6.95 -9.45
CA ARG A 612 -9.10 8.16 -8.64
C ARG A 612 -9.40 7.70 -7.22
N ASN A 613 -8.43 7.86 -6.33
CA ASN A 613 -8.65 7.68 -4.91
C ASN A 613 -9.05 9.03 -4.29
N PHE A 614 -9.67 9.03 -3.12
CA PHE A 614 -10.21 10.24 -2.52
C PHE A 614 -10.25 10.15 -1.00
N TRP A 615 -10.09 11.30 -0.34
CA TRP A 615 -10.12 11.42 1.11
C TRP A 615 -10.64 12.80 1.53
N GLN A 616 -11.30 12.89 2.69
CA GLN A 616 -11.68 14.18 3.27
C GLN A 616 -10.43 15.04 3.52
N ARG A 617 -10.52 16.34 3.24
CA ARG A 617 -9.40 17.29 3.38
C ARG A 617 -8.71 17.28 4.75
N GLY A 618 -9.47 17.11 5.84
CA GLY A 618 -8.93 17.06 7.21
C GLY A 618 -8.38 15.69 7.62
N TYR A 619 -8.51 14.65 6.79
CA TYR A 619 -8.16 13.28 7.16
C TYR A 619 -6.65 13.03 7.09
N GLY A 620 -5.94 13.28 8.19
CA GLY A 620 -4.48 13.19 8.28
C GLY A 620 -3.88 11.80 8.49
N TYR A 621 -4.67 10.72 8.38
CA TYR A 621 -4.19 9.35 8.67
C TYR A 621 -3.80 8.55 7.43
N ALA A 622 -4.38 8.85 6.27
CA ALA A 622 -4.17 8.07 5.05
C ALA A 622 -2.72 8.17 4.54
N TRP A 623 -2.33 7.28 3.63
CA TRP A 623 -1.01 7.26 2.99
C TRP A 623 -0.85 8.35 1.92
N VAL A 624 -1.24 9.58 2.24
CA VAL A 624 -1.25 10.72 1.32
C VAL A 624 -0.22 11.78 1.75
N GLY A 625 0.67 12.12 0.82
CA GLY A 625 1.56 13.28 0.89
C GLY A 625 1.16 14.33 -0.15
N GLY A 626 2.09 15.17 -0.58
CA GLY A 626 1.79 16.15 -1.63
C GLY A 626 3.03 16.82 -2.19
N ARG A 627 2.86 17.50 -3.32
CA ARG A 627 3.90 18.30 -3.96
C ARG A 627 3.44 19.73 -4.18
N VAL A 628 4.40 20.64 -4.31
CA VAL A 628 4.12 22.06 -4.57
C VAL A 628 4.21 22.32 -6.07
N VAL A 629 3.22 23.03 -6.59
CA VAL A 629 3.24 23.60 -7.94
C VAL A 629 3.07 25.11 -7.90
N TRP A 630 3.50 25.77 -8.96
CA TRP A 630 3.41 27.21 -9.16
C TRP A 630 2.83 27.50 -10.54
N ASP A 631 1.93 28.48 -10.61
CA ASP A 631 1.39 29.00 -11.86
C ASP A 631 2.48 29.71 -12.67
N MET A 632 2.34 29.72 -14.00
CA MET A 632 3.30 30.34 -14.93
C MET A 632 2.64 31.33 -15.88
#